data_AF-A0A966I6S4-F1
#
_entry.id   AF-A0A966I6S4-F1
#
_cell.length_a   1.000
_cell.length_b   1.000
_cell.length_c   1.000
_cell.angle_alpha   90.00
_cell.angle_beta   90.00
_cell.angle_gamma   90.00
#
_symmetry.space_group_name_H-M   'P 1'
#
loop_
_entity.id
_entity.type
_entity.pdbx_description
1 polymer ?
#
loop_
_entity_poly.entity_id
_entity_poly.type
_entity_poly.pdbx_seq_one_letter_code
_entity_poly.pdbx_strand_id
1 'polypeptide(L)' 'MKAMRNFWAREWLMRDIGSRHGTNDVSTIIKIAQAAGLLGSNAEMTEAGQIYVAANRHRVEVLKNDTIIYPL' A
#
# COMPACT_ATOMS: atom_id res chain seq x y z
N MET A 1 -8.29 -7.18 17.17
CA MET A 1 -6.92 -6.92 16.63
C MET A 1 -6.75 -7.17 15.13
N LYS A 2 -7.39 -8.18 14.50
CA LYS A 2 -7.27 -8.45 13.04
C LYS A 2 -7.86 -7.35 12.15
N ALA A 3 -9.04 -6.82 12.50
CA ALA A 3 -9.67 -5.72 11.77
C ALA A 3 -8.80 -4.45 11.70
N MET A 4 -8.17 -4.09 12.82
CA MET A 4 -7.24 -2.95 12.88
C MET A 4 -6.02 -3.15 11.97
N ARG A 5 -5.42 -4.35 11.95
CA ARG A 5 -4.31 -4.65 11.03
C ARG A 5 -4.72 -4.58 9.56
N ASN A 6 -5.90 -5.11 9.22
CA ASN A 6 -6.42 -5.05 7.85
C ASN A 6 -6.71 -3.62 7.41
N PHE A 7 -7.23 -2.79 8.30
CA PHE A 7 -7.46 -1.36 8.05
C PHE A 7 -6.14 -0.65 7.71
N TRP A 8 -5.12 -0.79 8.56
CA TRP A 8 -3.82 -0.15 8.31
C TRP A 8 -3.12 -0.64 7.04
N ALA A 9 -3.22 -1.94 6.73
CA ALA A 9 -2.69 -2.49 5.49
C ALA A 9 -3.38 -1.88 4.25
N ARG A 10 -4.70 -1.69 4.31
CA ARG A 10 -5.48 -1.06 3.25
C ARG A 10 -5.13 0.41 3.06
N GLU A 11 -5.02 1.16 4.15
CA GLU A 11 -4.59 2.57 4.11
C GLU A 11 -3.20 2.72 3.48
N TRP A 12 -2.26 1.86 3.89
CA TRP A 12 -0.92 1.87 3.32
C TRP A 12 -0.94 1.55 1.82
N LEU A 13 -1.69 0.53 1.40
CA LEU A 13 -1.85 0.14 0.00
C LEU A 13 -2.40 1.29 -0.85
N MET A 14 -3.47 1.94 -0.37
CA MET A 14 -4.09 3.06 -1.10
C MET A 14 -3.13 4.24 -1.24
N ARG A 15 -2.31 4.53 -0.22
CA ARG A 15 -1.28 5.58 -0.29
C ARG A 15 -0.15 5.24 -1.27
N ASP A 16 0.34 3.99 -1.26
CA ASP A 16 1.37 3.54 -2.20
C ASP A 16 0.88 3.63 -3.64
N ILE A 17 -0.35 3.17 -3.93
CA ILE A 17 -0.96 3.29 -5.26
C ILE A 17 -1.14 4.75 -5.65
N GLY A 18 -1.69 5.58 -4.78
CA GLY A 18 -1.85 7.02 -5.05
C GLY A 18 -0.53 7.69 -5.38
N SER A 19 0.54 7.38 -4.62
CA SER A 19 1.88 7.89 -4.87
C SER A 19 2.46 7.41 -6.20
N ARG A 20 2.31 6.13 -6.54
CA ARG A 20 2.84 5.56 -7.80
C ARG A 20 2.15 6.11 -9.05
N HIS A 21 0.88 6.48 -8.92
CA HIS A 21 0.05 6.98 -10.02
C HIS A 21 -0.12 8.50 -10.01
N GLY A 22 0.53 9.22 -9.08
CA GLY A 22 0.47 10.68 -9.00
C GLY A 22 -0.93 11.23 -8.76
N THR A 23 -1.79 10.48 -8.07
CA THR A 23 -3.19 10.86 -7.82
C THR A 23 -3.55 10.73 -6.35
N ASN A 24 -4.37 11.67 -5.89
CA ASN A 24 -5.01 11.61 -4.56
C ASN A 24 -6.51 11.29 -4.67
N ASP A 25 -7.02 11.05 -5.88
CA ASP A 25 -8.43 10.68 -6.08
C ASP A 25 -8.68 9.26 -5.60
N VAL A 26 -9.43 9.14 -4.51
CA VAL A 26 -9.70 7.86 -3.84
C VAL A 26 -10.46 6.90 -4.76
N SER A 27 -11.36 7.40 -5.61
CA SER A 27 -12.12 6.55 -6.54
C SER A 27 -11.19 5.92 -7.59
N THR A 28 -10.29 6.72 -8.16
CA THR A 28 -9.26 6.27 -9.09
C THR A 28 -8.32 5.26 -8.43
N ILE A 29 -7.86 5.53 -7.21
CA ILE A 29 -6.99 4.62 -6.46
C ILE A 29 -7.67 3.26 -6.23
N ILE A 30 -8.94 3.26 -5.81
CA ILE A 30 -9.71 2.03 -5.61
C ILE A 30 -9.86 1.26 -6.93
N LYS A 31 -10.18 1.95 -8.02
CA LYS A 31 -10.30 1.31 -9.35
C LYS A 31 -8.99 0.67 -9.80
N ILE A 32 -7.86 1.33 -9.60
CA ILE A 32 -6.53 0.78 -9.91
C ILE A 32 -6.25 -0.45 -9.04
N ALA A 33 -6.50 -0.36 -7.74
CA ALA A 33 -6.29 -1.46 -6.80
C ALA A 33 -7.17 -2.67 -7.12
N GLN A 34 -8.42 -2.45 -7.55
CA GLN A 34 -9.34 -3.49 -7.99
C GLN A 34 -8.91 -4.11 -9.31
N ALA A 35 -8.51 -3.30 -10.29
CA ALA A 35 -7.99 -3.79 -11.57
C ALA A 35 -6.72 -4.63 -11.38
N ALA A 36 -5.90 -4.32 -10.37
CA ALA A 36 -4.72 -5.09 -9.98
C ALA A 36 -5.05 -6.32 -9.09
N GLY A 37 -6.31 -6.55 -8.74
CA GLY A 37 -6.74 -7.65 -7.87
C GLY A 37 -6.33 -7.52 -6.40
N LEU A 38 -5.85 -6.34 -5.98
CA LEU A 38 -5.38 -6.06 -4.62
C LEU A 38 -6.55 -5.72 -3.68
N LEU A 39 -7.64 -5.19 -4.24
CA LEU A 39 -8.92 -4.99 -3.56
C LEU A 39 -10.03 -5.76 -4.27
N GLY A 40 -11.00 -6.26 -3.50
CA GLY A 40 -12.24 -6.83 -4.01
C GLY A 40 -13.19 -5.75 -4.52
N SER A 41 -14.30 -6.17 -5.16
CA SER A 41 -15.37 -5.26 -5.62
C SER A 41 -16.00 -4.45 -4.48
N ASN A 42 -16.00 -4.98 -3.26
CA ASN A 42 -16.40 -4.32 -2.02
C ASN A 42 -15.30 -3.41 -1.41
N ALA A 43 -14.18 -3.24 -2.11
CA ALA A 43 -13.00 -2.53 -1.65
C ALA A 43 -12.33 -3.12 -0.38
N GLU A 44 -12.62 -4.37 -0.03
CA GLU A 44 -11.88 -5.09 1.01
C GLU A 44 -10.56 -5.65 0.47
N MET A 45 -9.61 -5.85 1.38
CA MET A 45 -8.29 -6.36 1.05
C MET A 45 -8.37 -7.83 0.62
N THR A 46 -7.83 -8.15 -0.56
CA THR A 46 -7.66 -9.54 -1.02
C THR A 46 -6.40 -10.16 -0.43
N GLU A 47 -6.24 -11.47 -0.59
CA GLU A 47 -4.98 -12.16 -0.25
C GLU A 47 -3.80 -11.59 -1.05
N ALA A 48 -3.99 -11.32 -2.35
CA ALA A 48 -2.98 -10.68 -3.19
C ALA A 48 -2.60 -9.28 -2.68
N GLY A 49 -3.58 -8.49 -2.21
CA GLY A 49 -3.34 -7.21 -1.56
C GLY A 49 -2.50 -7.33 -0.28
N GLN A 50 -2.74 -8.35 0.55
CA GLN A 50 -1.95 -8.58 1.75
C GLN A 50 -0.49 -8.96 1.44
N ILE A 51 -0.29 -9.85 0.46
CA ILE A 51 1.05 -10.25 -0.01
C ILE A 51 1.79 -9.03 -0.56
N TYR A 52 1.12 -8.22 -1.37
CA TYR A 52 1.68 -6.99 -1.91
C TYR A 52 2.14 -6.03 -0.81
N VAL A 53 1.30 -5.79 0.20
CA VAL A 53 1.65 -4.92 1.34
C VAL A 53 2.86 -5.49 2.08
N ALA A 54 2.90 -6.79 2.36
CA ALA A 54 4.03 -7.41 3.05
C ALA A 54 5.34 -7.24 2.26
N ALA A 55 5.32 -7.50 0.95
CA ALA A 55 6.49 -7.40 0.08
C ALA A 55 7.00 -5.95 -0.09
N ASN A 56 6.09 -5.00 -0.24
CA ASN A 56 6.46 -3.61 -0.54
C ASN A 56 6.68 -2.76 0.73
N ARG A 57 6.01 -3.08 1.84
CA ARG A 57 6.22 -2.37 3.13
C ARG A 57 7.62 -2.59 3.67
N HIS A 58 8.16 -3.81 3.56
CA HIS A 58 9.55 -4.10 3.91
C HIS A 58 10.55 -3.35 3.02
N ARG A 59 10.23 -3.16 1.73
CA ARG A 59 11.08 -2.39 0.81
C ARG A 59 11.21 -0.91 1.21
N VAL A 60 10.12 -0.31 1.68
CA VAL A 60 10.13 1.10 2.12
C VAL A 60 10.85 1.28 3.46
N GLU A 61 10.78 0.30 4.37
CA GLU A 61 11.51 0.33 5.64
C GLU A 61 13.03 0.15 5.43
N VAL A 62 13.44 -0.73 4.51
CA VAL A 62 14.87 -0.92 4.15
C VAL A 62 15.44 0.32 3.46
N LEU A 63 14.71 0.91 2.49
CA LEU A 63 15.16 2.13 1.82
C LEU A 63 15.24 3.34 2.76
N LYS A 64 14.41 3.42 3.80
CA LYS A 64 14.50 4.48 4.82
C LYS A 64 15.75 4.34 5.69
N ASN A 65 16.20 3.13 5.97
CA ASN A 65 17.41 2.91 6.76
C ASN A 65 18.70 3.14 5.95
N ASP A 66 18.68 2.92 4.63
CA ASP A 66 19.85 3.13 3.77
C ASP A 66 20.05 4.60 3.36
N THR A 67 19.09 5.49 3.64
CA THR A 67 19.15 6.92 3.28
C THR A 67 19.45 7.83 4.49
N ILE A 68 20.17 7.34 5.50
CA ILE A 68 20.81 8.20 6.51
C ILE A 68 22.26 8.39 6.10
N ILE A 69 22.50 9.33 5.19
CA ILE A 69 23.85 9.91 5.01
C ILE A 69 24.08 10.80 6.24
N TYR A 70 24.95 10.37 7.15
CA TYR A 70 25.50 11.26 8.16
C TYR A 70 26.34 12.33 7.45
N PRO A 71 26.11 13.63 7.71
CA PRO A 71 27.08 14.64 7.28
C PRO A 71 28.39 14.40 8.03
N LEU A 72 29.50 14.39 7.28
CA LEU A 72 30.86 14.50 7.83
C LEU A 72 31.06 15.88 8.48
#